data_AF-A0A933R7G5-F1
#
_entry.id   AF-A0A933R7G5-F1
#
_cell.length_a   1.000
_cell.length_b   1.000
_cell.length_c   1.000
_cell.angle_alpha   90.00
_cell.angle_beta   90.00
_cell.angle_gamma   90.00
#
_symmetry.space_group_name_H-M   'P 1'
#
loop_
_entity.id
_entity.type
_entity.pdbx_description
1 polymer ?
#
loop_
_entity_poly.entity_id
_entity_poly.type
_entity_poly.pdbx_seq_one_letter_code
_entity_poly.pdbx_strand_id
1 'polypeptide(L)'
;MSRRKPAAIHGLAVIDKPAGITSHDVVGIVRRTLGERRVGHAGTLDPDATGVLLVGVGNATRLLRFLTVSAVSAADVSRAVDEHLVGPIMQVPPMVSALKVDGRRLHELAREGIEVERQPRPVTVHHFDVEPTDDPLVYRIDVGCSSGTYVRTLAADLGHLLGGGAHLRALRRTACGSFTEAEARPPAEAGLLSLSEALRDYPHVAVDAEVATRVGHGRSLPAWDGDGPWAVCDEAGDLLAVYERASAELAKPAVVIPAA
;
A
#
# COMPACT_ATOMS: atom_id res chain seq x y z
N MET A 1 -8.99 -41.87 -7.51
CA MET A 1 -7.96 -41.35 -6.58
C MET A 1 -8.25 -41.93 -5.19
N SER A 2 -7.34 -42.74 -4.63
CA SER A 2 -7.53 -43.39 -3.32
C SER A 2 -7.64 -42.33 -2.22
N ARG A 3 -8.75 -42.31 -1.47
CA ARG A 3 -8.90 -41.47 -0.26
C ARG A 3 -7.79 -41.86 0.70
N ARG A 4 -6.84 -40.96 0.93
CA ARG A 4 -5.74 -41.12 1.90
C ARG A 4 -6.36 -41.55 3.24
N LYS A 5 -5.93 -42.71 3.76
CA LYS A 5 -6.39 -43.22 5.05
C LYS A 5 -6.24 -42.12 6.11
N PRO A 6 -7.27 -41.83 6.93
CA PRO A 6 -7.16 -40.85 8.00
C PRO A 6 -5.99 -41.20 8.92
N ALA A 7 -5.28 -40.20 9.44
CA ALA A 7 -4.26 -40.42 10.46
C ALA A 7 -4.94 -41.02 11.70
N ALA A 8 -4.33 -42.02 12.32
CA ALA A 8 -4.81 -42.63 13.55
C ALA A 8 -4.39 -41.81 14.78
N ILE A 9 -3.25 -41.12 14.70
CA ILE A 9 -2.70 -40.31 15.79
C ILE A 9 -2.83 -38.82 15.46
N HIS A 10 -3.20 -38.03 16.47
CA HIS A 10 -3.30 -36.57 16.39
C HIS A 10 -2.60 -35.96 17.62
N GLY A 11 -1.57 -35.15 17.40
CA GLY A 11 -0.84 -34.55 18.51
C GLY A 11 0.34 -33.69 18.08
N LEU A 12 0.89 -32.95 19.04
CA LEU A 12 2.08 -32.12 18.86
C LEU A 12 3.25 -32.78 19.60
N ALA A 13 4.36 -32.96 18.91
CA ALA A 13 5.64 -33.34 19.49
C ALA A 13 6.52 -32.09 19.62
N VAL A 14 7.13 -31.89 20.77
CA VAL A 14 8.15 -30.86 21.02
C VAL A 14 9.49 -31.58 21.00
N ILE A 15 10.29 -31.37 19.96
CA ILE A 15 11.51 -32.15 19.71
C ILE A 15 12.72 -31.25 19.86
N ASP A 16 13.74 -31.69 20.59
CA ASP A 16 15.06 -31.06 20.55
C ASP A 16 15.82 -31.61 19.32
N LYS A 17 15.97 -30.80 18.28
CA LYS A 17 16.66 -31.18 17.04
C LYS A 17 18.17 -31.22 17.30
N PRO A 18 18.86 -32.35 17.07
CA PRO A 18 20.31 -32.39 17.10
C PRO A 18 20.93 -31.67 15.89
N ALA A 19 22.21 -31.30 16.01
CA ALA A 19 22.99 -30.77 14.89
C ALA A 19 23.23 -31.86 13.83
N GLY A 20 23.46 -31.44 12.59
CA GLY A 20 23.80 -32.32 11.47
C GLY A 20 22.61 -33.00 10.77
N ILE A 21 21.36 -32.69 11.15
CA ILE A 21 20.15 -33.18 10.47
C ILE A 21 19.20 -32.02 10.15
N THR A 22 18.45 -32.13 9.05
CA THR A 22 17.46 -31.11 8.67
C THR A 22 16.18 -31.22 9.52
N SER A 23 15.36 -30.16 9.60
CA SER A 23 13.99 -30.26 10.15
C SER A 23 13.13 -31.29 9.42
N HIS A 24 13.40 -31.54 8.11
CA HIS A 24 12.69 -32.55 7.33
C HIS A 24 13.09 -33.97 7.72
N ASP A 25 14.36 -34.19 8.09
CA ASP A 25 14.83 -35.47 8.61
C ASP A 25 14.14 -35.81 9.93
N VAL A 26 13.94 -34.83 10.82
CA VAL A 26 13.14 -35.00 12.04
C VAL A 26 11.71 -35.42 11.69
N VAL A 27 11.06 -34.78 10.72
CA VAL A 27 9.74 -35.22 10.25
C VAL A 27 9.79 -36.65 9.74
N GLY A 28 10.82 -37.03 8.98
CA GLY A 28 11.03 -38.39 8.51
C GLY A 28 11.18 -39.41 9.64
N ILE A 29 11.92 -39.05 10.70
CA ILE A 29 12.07 -39.84 11.92
C ILE A 29 10.70 -40.02 12.59
N VAL A 30 9.98 -38.92 12.85
CA VAL A 30 8.65 -38.98 13.51
C VAL A 30 7.65 -39.79 12.71
N ARG A 31 7.64 -39.67 11.36
CA ARG A 31 6.80 -40.49 10.48
C ARG A 31 7.07 -41.98 10.68
N ARG A 32 8.34 -42.38 10.72
CA ARG A 32 8.74 -43.78 10.92
C ARG A 32 8.40 -44.26 12.33
N THR A 33 8.73 -43.47 13.35
CA THR A 33 8.52 -43.82 14.76
C THR A 33 7.05 -43.99 15.11
N LEU A 34 6.17 -43.14 14.57
CA LEU A 34 4.73 -43.18 14.88
C LEU A 34 3.91 -43.95 13.85
N GLY A 35 4.51 -44.43 12.75
CA GLY A 35 3.79 -45.09 11.67
C GLY A 35 2.81 -44.16 10.93
N GLU A 36 3.01 -42.84 11.01
CA GLU A 36 2.08 -41.85 10.49
C GLU A 36 2.60 -41.15 9.23
N ARG A 37 1.71 -40.93 8.25
CA ARG A 37 2.08 -40.24 7.00
C ARG A 37 1.88 -38.74 7.07
N ARG A 38 0.87 -38.29 7.82
CA ARG A 38 0.52 -36.87 7.95
C ARG A 38 1.30 -36.26 9.11
N VAL A 39 2.51 -35.83 8.81
CA VAL A 39 3.42 -35.18 9.77
C VAL A 39 4.05 -33.96 9.10
N GLY A 40 4.19 -32.87 9.83
CA GLY A 40 4.85 -31.62 9.43
C GLY A 40 5.41 -30.87 10.64
N HIS A 41 6.24 -29.86 10.43
CA HIS A 41 6.84 -29.07 11.52
C HIS A 41 6.42 -27.59 11.47
N ALA A 42 6.61 -26.87 12.57
CA ALA A 42 6.43 -25.43 12.71
C ALA A 42 7.78 -24.78 13.04
N GLY A 43 8.22 -23.85 12.19
CA GLY A 43 9.57 -23.26 12.22
C GLY A 43 10.60 -24.22 11.62
N THR A 44 11.45 -23.74 10.71
CA THR A 44 12.58 -24.51 10.17
C THR A 44 13.83 -24.16 10.97
N LEU A 45 14.63 -25.17 11.30
CA LEU A 45 15.98 -25.00 11.84
C LEU A 45 16.97 -25.50 10.79
N ASP A 46 18.04 -24.73 10.56
CA ASP A 46 19.14 -25.14 9.68
C ASP A 46 19.79 -26.43 10.17
N PRO A 47 20.48 -27.20 9.30
CA PRO A 47 21.09 -28.46 9.66
C PRO A 47 22.00 -28.37 10.90
N ASP A 48 22.78 -27.29 10.99
CA ASP A 48 23.75 -27.08 12.06
C ASP A 48 23.14 -26.47 13.34
N ALA A 49 21.92 -25.93 13.26
CA ALA A 49 21.20 -25.37 14.41
C ALA A 49 20.62 -26.49 15.29
N THR A 50 20.65 -26.34 16.61
CA THR A 50 20.02 -27.27 17.57
C THR A 50 18.82 -26.62 18.25
N GLY A 51 18.02 -27.40 18.99
CA GLY A 51 16.97 -26.87 19.85
C GLY A 51 15.55 -27.21 19.42
N VAL A 52 14.58 -26.48 20.01
CA VAL A 52 13.16 -26.84 19.97
C VAL A 52 12.57 -26.73 18.55
N LEU A 53 12.03 -27.85 18.07
CA LEU A 53 11.28 -28.00 16.82
C LEU A 53 9.90 -28.60 17.13
N LEU A 54 8.84 -27.86 16.80
CA LEU A 54 7.47 -28.33 16.95
C LEU A 54 7.07 -29.20 15.76
N VAL A 55 6.62 -30.43 16.01
CA VAL A 55 6.21 -31.40 14.98
C VAL A 55 4.77 -31.84 15.19
N GLY A 56 3.89 -31.48 14.26
CA GLY A 56 2.48 -31.82 14.29
C GLY A 56 2.21 -33.14 13.57
N VAL A 57 1.37 -33.99 14.18
CA VAL A 57 0.95 -35.29 13.66
C VAL A 57 -0.56 -35.28 13.43
N GLY A 58 -1.00 -35.82 12.30
CA GLY A 58 -2.40 -35.91 11.94
C GLY A 58 -3.08 -34.54 11.85
N ASN A 59 -4.19 -34.34 12.55
CA ASN A 59 -4.92 -33.07 12.54
C ASN A 59 -4.15 -31.91 13.19
N ALA A 60 -3.17 -32.18 14.06
CA ALA A 60 -2.32 -31.14 14.64
C ALA A 60 -1.47 -30.41 13.59
N THR A 61 -1.23 -31.01 12.42
CA THR A 61 -0.59 -30.32 11.29
C THR A 61 -1.33 -29.05 10.85
N ARG A 62 -2.64 -28.97 11.09
CA ARG A 62 -3.46 -27.77 10.80
C ARG A 62 -3.29 -26.67 11.84
N LEU A 63 -2.78 -27.01 13.02
CA LEU A 63 -2.58 -26.10 14.14
C LEU A 63 -1.21 -25.44 14.12
N LEU A 64 -0.25 -26.00 13.38
CA LEU A 64 1.16 -25.56 13.38
C LEU A 64 1.35 -24.07 13.13
N ARG A 65 0.55 -23.47 12.24
CA ARG A 65 0.59 -22.01 11.96
C ARG A 65 0.18 -21.11 13.14
N PHE A 66 -0.53 -21.66 14.13
CA PHE A 66 -0.95 -20.93 15.32
C PHE A 66 0.02 -21.14 16.49
N LEU A 67 0.90 -22.14 16.39
CA LEU A 67 1.91 -22.46 17.40
C LEU A 67 3.23 -21.74 17.14
N THR A 68 3.46 -21.31 15.90
CA THR A 68 4.41 -20.26 15.59
C THR A 68 3.85 -18.93 16.10
N VAL A 69 4.07 -18.63 17.38
CA VAL A 69 3.86 -17.29 17.91
C VAL A 69 4.85 -16.39 17.18
N SER A 70 4.33 -15.54 16.29
CA SER A 70 5.13 -14.47 15.70
C SER A 70 5.69 -13.63 16.84
N ALA A 71 7.00 -13.42 16.87
CA ALA A 71 7.64 -12.52 17.82
C ALA A 71 7.21 -11.05 17.63
N VAL A 72 6.39 -10.76 16.61
CA VAL A 72 5.82 -9.45 16.32
C VAL A 72 4.59 -9.21 17.19
N SER A 73 4.74 -8.37 18.20
CA SER A 73 3.62 -7.83 18.97
C SER A 73 2.98 -6.63 18.27
N ALA A 74 1.74 -6.29 18.64
CA ALA A 74 1.09 -5.06 18.15
C ALA A 74 1.92 -3.80 18.47
N ALA A 75 2.64 -3.79 19.60
CA ALA A 75 3.54 -2.71 19.96
C ALA A 75 4.74 -2.60 19.01
N ASP A 76 5.27 -3.72 18.51
CA ASP A 76 6.33 -3.71 17.51
C ASP A 76 5.83 -3.17 16.18
N VAL A 77 4.59 -3.49 15.81
CA VAL A 77 3.95 -2.95 14.60
C VAL A 77 3.78 -1.43 14.69
N SER A 78 3.18 -0.93 15.78
CA SER A 78 3.01 0.51 15.99
C SER A 78 4.35 1.24 15.98
N ARG A 79 5.36 0.69 16.69
CA ARG A 79 6.71 1.29 16.72
C ARG A 79 7.34 1.35 15.34
N ALA A 80 7.27 0.28 14.54
CA ALA A 80 7.82 0.27 13.19
C ALA A 80 7.16 1.30 12.26
N VAL A 81 5.86 1.53 12.44
CA VAL A 81 5.13 2.55 11.68
C VAL A 81 5.56 3.96 12.09
N ASP A 82 5.55 4.25 13.39
CA ASP A 82 5.86 5.57 13.92
C ASP A 82 7.32 5.98 13.62
N GLU A 83 8.27 5.04 13.70
CA GLU A 83 9.70 5.32 13.51
C GLU A 83 10.11 5.43 12.04
N HIS A 84 9.38 4.81 11.11
CA HIS A 84 9.87 4.63 9.73
C HIS A 84 8.89 4.96 8.61
N LEU A 85 7.59 4.96 8.86
CA LEU A 85 6.58 5.01 7.80
C LEU A 85 5.67 6.24 7.85
N VAL A 86 5.84 7.13 8.84
CA VAL A 86 5.11 8.42 8.94
C VAL A 86 6.05 9.57 8.61
N GLY A 87 5.53 10.58 7.92
CA GLY A 87 6.28 11.74 7.45
C GLY A 87 6.87 11.57 6.04
N PRO A 88 7.89 12.37 5.68
CA PRO A 88 8.56 12.26 4.39
C PRO A 88 9.43 11.00 4.34
N ILE A 89 9.15 10.11 3.39
CA ILE A 89 9.85 8.83 3.22
C ILE A 89 10.24 8.60 1.76
N MET A 90 11.19 7.69 1.54
CA MET A 90 11.60 7.25 0.21
C MET A 90 11.01 5.87 -0.07
N GLN A 91 10.17 5.78 -1.10
CA GLN A 91 9.51 4.53 -1.46
C GLN A 91 10.02 4.00 -2.80
N VAL A 92 10.41 2.73 -2.84
CA VAL A 92 10.67 2.03 -4.10
C VAL A 92 9.34 1.59 -4.71
N PRO A 93 8.94 2.10 -5.89
CA PRO A 93 7.69 1.69 -6.50
C PRO A 93 7.67 0.17 -6.79
N PRO A 94 6.51 -0.49 -6.75
CA PRO A 94 6.44 -1.91 -7.08
C PRO A 94 6.60 -2.13 -8.59
N MET A 95 7.10 -3.31 -8.98
CA MET A 95 7.16 -3.73 -10.40
C MET A 95 5.77 -3.70 -11.06
N VAL A 96 4.72 -4.08 -10.34
CA VAL A 96 3.33 -4.01 -10.85
C VAL A 96 2.76 -2.60 -10.64
N SER A 97 3.27 -1.64 -11.41
CA SER A 97 2.85 -0.24 -11.43
C SER A 97 2.70 0.34 -12.84
N ALA A 98 2.07 1.51 -12.94
CA ALA A 98 1.85 2.21 -14.21
C ALA A 98 3.05 3.10 -14.62
N LEU A 99 4.10 3.17 -13.80
CA LEU A 99 5.30 3.92 -14.11
C LEU A 99 5.96 3.38 -15.38
N LYS A 100 6.57 4.28 -16.14
CA LYS A 100 7.29 3.93 -17.37
C LYS A 100 8.80 3.93 -17.14
N VAL A 101 9.48 2.94 -17.73
CA VAL A 101 10.92 2.87 -17.88
C VAL A 101 11.20 2.58 -19.35
N ASP A 102 12.04 3.38 -19.99
CA ASP A 102 12.36 3.29 -21.42
C ASP A 102 11.11 3.19 -22.32
N GLY A 103 10.08 3.99 -21.99
CA GLY A 103 8.82 4.06 -22.74
C GLY A 103 7.81 2.95 -22.44
N ARG A 104 8.20 1.86 -21.78
CA ARG A 104 7.34 0.70 -21.44
C ARG A 104 6.84 0.78 -20.00
N ARG A 105 5.62 0.31 -19.72
CA ARG A 105 5.08 0.35 -18.35
C ARG A 105 5.65 -0.81 -17.52
N LEU A 106 5.98 -0.57 -16.25
CA LEU A 106 6.58 -1.59 -15.38
C LEU A 106 5.70 -2.85 -15.23
N HIS A 107 4.37 -2.72 -15.17
CA HIS A 107 3.50 -3.89 -15.10
C HIS A 107 3.46 -4.73 -16.38
N GLU A 108 3.82 -4.16 -17.55
CA GLU A 108 3.97 -4.93 -18.79
C GLU A 108 5.22 -5.80 -18.68
N LEU A 109 6.35 -5.20 -18.26
CA LEU A 109 7.62 -5.88 -18.01
C LEU A 109 7.48 -6.99 -16.95
N ALA A 110 6.80 -6.70 -15.84
CA ALA A 110 6.59 -7.66 -14.77
C ALA A 110 5.81 -8.91 -15.22
N ARG A 111 4.83 -8.75 -16.13
CA ARG A 111 4.06 -9.88 -16.70
C ARG A 111 4.90 -10.74 -17.64
N GLU A 112 5.93 -10.16 -18.24
CA GLU A 112 6.94 -10.85 -19.04
C GLU A 112 8.04 -11.48 -18.17
N GLY A 113 7.96 -11.34 -16.83
CA GLY A 113 8.99 -11.83 -15.90
C GLY A 113 10.27 -11.00 -15.91
N ILE A 114 10.25 -9.83 -16.54
CA ILE A 114 11.40 -8.91 -16.59
C ILE A 114 11.38 -8.06 -15.33
N GLU A 115 12.43 -8.21 -14.51
CA GLU A 115 12.65 -7.35 -13.35
C GLU A 115 13.50 -6.14 -13.72
N VAL A 116 13.09 -4.97 -13.24
CA VAL A 116 13.78 -3.71 -13.47
C VAL A 116 14.06 -3.07 -12.12
N GLU A 117 15.29 -2.58 -11.96
CA GLU A 117 15.65 -1.78 -10.78
C GLU A 117 14.90 -0.45 -10.80
N ARG A 118 14.30 -0.08 -9.67
CA ARG A 118 13.44 1.10 -9.56
C ARG A 118 14.05 2.04 -8.53
N GLN A 119 14.29 3.27 -8.95
CA GLN A 119 14.81 4.29 -8.03
C GLN A 119 13.74 4.65 -6.98
N PRO A 120 14.14 4.78 -5.70
CA PRO A 120 13.26 5.31 -4.65
C PRO A 120 12.74 6.70 -5.00
N ARG A 121 11.50 7.01 -4.63
CA ARG A 121 10.85 8.30 -4.86
C ARG A 121 10.32 8.88 -3.56
N PRO A 122 10.39 10.22 -3.38
CA PRO A 122 9.87 10.85 -2.19
C PRO A 122 8.34 10.77 -2.18
N VAL A 123 7.79 10.40 -1.04
CA VAL A 123 6.36 10.46 -0.74
C VAL A 123 6.20 10.94 0.71
N THR A 124 5.02 11.46 1.04
CA THR A 124 4.71 11.86 2.42
C THR A 124 3.54 11.02 2.92
N VAL A 125 3.73 10.35 4.05
CA VAL A 125 2.65 9.71 4.79
C VAL A 125 2.22 10.66 5.91
N HIS A 126 1.02 11.21 5.81
CA HIS A 126 0.49 12.18 6.77
C HIS A 126 0.10 11.49 8.09
N HIS A 127 -0.55 10.33 7.99
CA HIS A 127 -0.86 9.47 9.12
C HIS A 127 -0.86 8.01 8.66
N PHE A 128 -0.59 7.10 9.59
CA PHE A 128 -0.64 5.65 9.37
C PHE A 128 -1.10 4.99 10.67
N ASP A 129 -2.41 4.82 10.81
CA ASP A 129 -3.00 4.16 11.96
C ASP A 129 -3.07 2.65 11.71
N VAL A 130 -2.67 1.86 12.70
CA VAL A 130 -2.65 0.40 12.61
C VAL A 130 -3.34 -0.23 13.80
N GLU A 131 -4.29 -1.10 13.52
CA GLU A 131 -5.10 -1.77 14.53
C GLU A 131 -5.12 -3.29 14.30
N PRO A 132 -4.97 -4.11 15.36
CA PRO A 132 -5.09 -5.55 15.25
C PRO A 132 -6.54 -5.95 14.93
N THR A 133 -6.70 -7.11 14.30
CA THR A 133 -8.01 -7.75 14.10
C THR A 133 -8.11 -9.04 14.91
N ASP A 134 -9.23 -9.76 14.80
CA ASP A 134 -9.40 -11.09 15.41
C ASP A 134 -8.41 -12.13 14.88
N ASP A 135 -7.84 -11.92 13.69
CA ASP A 135 -6.72 -12.72 13.17
C ASP A 135 -5.40 -12.06 13.62
N PRO A 136 -4.58 -12.71 14.49
CA PRO A 136 -3.40 -12.11 15.10
C PRO A 136 -2.30 -11.65 14.12
N LEU A 137 -2.35 -12.12 12.87
CA LEU A 137 -1.40 -11.73 11.82
C LEU A 137 -2.02 -10.74 10.81
N VAL A 138 -3.17 -10.18 11.15
CA VAL A 138 -3.92 -9.27 10.28
C VAL A 138 -4.23 -8.00 11.04
N TYR A 139 -3.86 -6.92 10.38
CA TYR A 139 -4.05 -5.57 10.88
C TYR A 139 -4.93 -4.81 9.88
N ARG A 140 -5.82 -3.98 10.43
CA ARG A 140 -6.51 -2.93 9.69
C ARG A 140 -5.60 -1.70 9.71
N ILE A 141 -5.49 -1.04 8.57
CA ILE A 141 -4.71 0.18 8.43
C ILE A 141 -5.58 1.31 7.90
N ASP A 142 -5.37 2.52 8.41
CA ASP A 142 -5.87 3.78 7.86
C ASP A 142 -4.67 4.66 7.52
N VAL A 143 -4.63 5.16 6.28
CA VAL A 143 -3.44 5.85 5.75
C VAL A 143 -3.86 7.09 4.97
N GLY A 144 -3.42 8.25 5.45
CA GLY A 144 -3.42 9.50 4.72
C GLY A 144 -2.04 9.72 4.11
N CYS A 145 -1.96 9.92 2.79
CA CYS A 145 -0.68 10.05 2.12
C CYS A 145 -0.75 10.97 0.89
N SER A 146 0.41 11.45 0.46
CA SER A 146 0.57 12.25 -0.74
C SER A 146 0.29 11.42 -2.00
N SER A 147 0.05 12.12 -3.11
CA SER A 147 -0.06 11.48 -4.43
C SER A 147 1.19 10.64 -4.76
N GLY A 148 1.00 9.55 -5.50
CA GLY A 148 2.09 8.65 -5.90
C GLY A 148 2.49 7.60 -4.86
N THR A 149 1.95 7.65 -3.64
CA THR A 149 2.20 6.65 -2.60
C THR A 149 1.56 5.32 -2.93
N TYR A 150 2.34 4.24 -2.88
CA TYR A 150 1.87 2.87 -3.03
C TYR A 150 1.60 2.25 -1.66
N VAL A 151 0.32 2.21 -1.25
CA VAL A 151 -0.10 1.54 0.01
C VAL A 151 0.33 0.06 0.06
N ARG A 152 0.40 -0.60 -1.11
CA ARG A 152 0.93 -1.96 -1.22
C ARG A 152 2.41 -2.05 -0.81
N THR A 153 3.21 -1.05 -1.16
CA THR A 153 4.61 -1.00 -0.77
C THR A 153 4.74 -0.66 0.71
N LEU A 154 3.93 0.25 1.26
CA LEU A 154 3.89 0.50 2.72
C LEU A 154 3.66 -0.80 3.51
N ALA A 155 2.74 -1.65 3.06
CA ALA A 155 2.52 -2.95 3.70
C ALA A 155 3.75 -3.89 3.56
N ALA A 156 4.39 -3.92 2.39
CA ALA A 156 5.58 -4.74 2.17
C ALA A 156 6.78 -4.27 3.00
N ASP A 157 6.96 -2.96 3.13
CA ASP A 157 8.01 -2.30 3.91
C ASP A 157 7.80 -2.57 5.40
N LEU A 158 6.57 -2.41 5.91
CA LEU A 158 6.21 -2.79 7.27
C LEU A 158 6.54 -4.26 7.55
N GLY A 159 6.21 -5.16 6.61
CA GLY A 159 6.58 -6.57 6.71
C GLY A 159 8.09 -6.79 6.85
N HIS A 160 8.89 -6.10 6.02
CA HIS A 160 10.37 -6.18 6.08
C HIS A 160 10.94 -5.61 7.38
N LEU A 161 10.43 -4.47 7.85
CA LEU A 161 10.83 -3.85 9.12
C LEU A 161 10.60 -4.79 10.31
N LEU A 162 9.55 -5.61 10.22
CA LEU A 162 9.20 -6.62 11.22
C LEU A 162 9.94 -7.96 11.02
N GLY A 163 10.91 -8.02 10.11
CA GLY A 163 11.75 -9.19 9.85
C GLY A 163 11.08 -10.28 8.99
N GLY A 164 10.01 -9.95 8.28
CA GLY A 164 9.25 -10.89 7.44
C GLY A 164 8.73 -10.25 6.17
N GLY A 165 7.50 -10.60 5.79
CA GLY A 165 6.82 -10.03 4.65
C GLY A 165 5.33 -9.86 4.92
N ALA A 166 4.75 -8.80 4.39
CA ALA A 166 3.33 -8.51 4.50
C ALA A 166 2.77 -8.03 3.14
N HIS A 167 1.47 -8.23 2.96
CA HIS A 167 0.76 -7.84 1.74
C HIS A 167 -0.67 -7.41 2.10
N LEU A 168 -1.27 -6.57 1.25
CA LEU A 168 -2.67 -6.19 1.42
C LEU A 168 -3.59 -7.34 1.05
N ARG A 169 -4.57 -7.65 1.92
CA ARG A 169 -5.68 -8.55 1.59
C ARG A 169 -6.78 -7.84 0.81
N ALA A 170 -7.05 -6.58 1.16
CA ALA A 170 -8.03 -5.70 0.53
C ALA A 170 -7.57 -4.25 0.67
N LEU A 171 -8.04 -3.38 -0.23
CA LEU A 171 -7.75 -1.94 -0.20
C LEU A 171 -8.98 -1.17 -0.68
N ARG A 172 -9.37 -0.14 0.07
CA ARG A 172 -10.42 0.82 -0.30
C ARG A 172 -9.86 2.22 -0.14
N ARG A 173 -10.05 3.08 -1.16
CA ARG A 173 -9.75 4.51 -1.06
C ARG A 173 -11.00 5.22 -0.58
N THR A 174 -10.93 5.82 0.60
CA THR A 174 -12.05 6.52 1.26
C THR A 174 -12.14 7.99 0.86
N ALA A 175 -11.03 8.60 0.43
CA ALA A 175 -10.99 9.97 -0.05
C ALA A 175 -9.87 10.23 -1.08
N CYS A 176 -9.99 11.33 -1.82
CA CYS A 176 -8.98 11.94 -2.68
C CYS A 176 -9.14 13.46 -2.59
N GLY A 177 -8.24 14.16 -1.90
CA GLY A 177 -8.49 15.57 -1.55
C GLY A 177 -9.74 15.71 -0.69
N SER A 178 -10.58 16.71 -0.93
CA SER A 178 -11.89 16.81 -0.27
C SER A 178 -12.95 15.87 -0.85
N PHE A 179 -12.65 15.08 -1.88
CA PHE A 179 -13.60 14.14 -2.47
C PHE A 179 -13.65 12.85 -1.66
N THR A 180 -14.79 12.55 -1.05
CA THR A 180 -14.95 11.42 -0.11
C THR A 180 -15.83 10.32 -0.67
N GLU A 181 -15.81 9.14 -0.04
CA GLU A 181 -16.70 8.05 -0.43
C GLU A 181 -18.19 8.35 -0.23
N ALA A 182 -18.55 9.34 0.60
CA ALA A 182 -19.92 9.75 0.83
C ALA A 182 -20.58 10.38 -0.41
N GLU A 183 -19.80 11.06 -1.25
CA GLU A 183 -20.28 11.62 -2.53
C GLU A 183 -20.08 10.66 -3.71
N ALA A 184 -19.29 9.59 -3.53
CA ALA A 184 -19.06 8.61 -4.57
C ALA A 184 -20.37 7.90 -4.98
N ARG A 185 -20.56 7.70 -6.28
CA ARG A 185 -21.72 7.01 -6.86
C ARG A 185 -21.26 5.90 -7.81
N PRO A 186 -22.09 4.85 -8.03
CA PRO A 186 -21.84 3.88 -9.08
C PRO A 186 -21.70 4.57 -10.46
N PRO A 187 -20.94 4.00 -11.42
CA PRO A 187 -20.69 4.65 -12.71
C PRO A 187 -21.94 5.07 -13.50
N ALA A 188 -23.04 4.33 -13.37
CA ALA A 188 -24.30 4.64 -14.05
C ALA A 188 -25.10 5.79 -13.40
N GLU A 189 -24.78 6.14 -12.16
CA GLU A 189 -25.47 7.16 -11.35
C GLU A 189 -24.58 8.38 -11.06
N ALA A 190 -23.33 8.36 -11.52
CA ALA A 190 -22.38 9.43 -11.29
C ALA A 190 -22.78 10.67 -12.11
N GLY A 191 -23.17 11.74 -11.42
CA GLY A 191 -23.36 13.06 -12.00
C GLY A 191 -22.04 13.76 -12.31
N LEU A 192 -22.11 14.81 -13.14
CA LEU A 192 -20.98 15.70 -13.39
C LEU A 192 -21.01 16.86 -12.41
N LEU A 193 -19.86 17.15 -11.79
CA LEU A 193 -19.62 18.40 -11.09
C LEU A 193 -19.28 19.48 -12.12
N SER A 194 -19.56 20.75 -11.79
CA SER A 194 -19.00 21.86 -12.54
C SER A 194 -17.48 21.88 -12.41
N LEU A 195 -16.79 22.53 -13.36
CA LEU A 195 -15.33 22.65 -13.31
C LEU A 195 -14.84 23.42 -12.07
N SER A 196 -15.63 24.39 -11.62
CA SER A 196 -15.36 25.17 -10.41
C SER A 196 -15.45 24.28 -9.16
N GLU A 197 -16.50 23.46 -9.04
CA GLU A 197 -16.64 22.47 -7.96
C GLU A 197 -15.54 21.40 -8.00
N ALA A 198 -15.11 20.99 -9.20
CA ALA A 198 -14.03 20.03 -9.36
C ALA A 198 -12.68 20.55 -8.82
N LEU A 199 -12.51 21.87 -8.70
CA LEU A 199 -11.31 22.52 -8.16
C LEU A 199 -11.52 23.13 -6.77
N ARG A 200 -12.53 22.68 -6.01
CA ARG A 200 -12.85 23.17 -4.66
C ARG A 200 -11.74 23.03 -3.62
N ASP A 201 -10.71 22.23 -3.88
CA ASP A 201 -9.53 22.10 -3.03
C ASP A 201 -8.50 23.22 -3.24
N TYR A 202 -8.70 24.07 -4.25
CA TYR A 202 -7.79 25.17 -4.58
C TYR A 202 -8.44 26.52 -4.28
N PRO A 203 -7.64 27.55 -3.97
CA PRO A 203 -8.16 28.91 -3.83
C PRO A 203 -8.86 29.37 -5.11
N HIS A 204 -10.14 29.75 -4.98
CA HIS A 204 -10.89 30.38 -6.06
C HIS A 204 -10.63 31.88 -6.11
N VAL A 205 -10.42 32.39 -7.32
CA VAL A 205 -10.22 33.80 -7.61
C VAL A 205 -11.28 34.25 -8.61
N ALA A 206 -12.18 35.12 -8.19
CA ALA A 206 -13.12 35.78 -9.10
C ALA A 206 -12.42 36.95 -9.81
N VAL A 207 -12.64 37.07 -11.13
CA VAL A 207 -12.10 38.15 -11.94
C VAL A 207 -13.21 38.85 -12.73
N ASP A 208 -13.02 40.14 -12.99
CA ASP A 208 -13.92 40.92 -13.83
C ASP A 208 -13.83 40.54 -15.32
N ALA A 209 -14.74 41.07 -16.13
CA ALA A 209 -14.81 40.78 -17.57
C ALA A 209 -13.54 41.18 -18.36
N GLU A 210 -12.83 42.23 -17.93
CA GLU A 210 -11.60 42.67 -18.60
C GLU A 210 -10.48 41.64 -18.37
N VAL A 211 -10.29 41.22 -17.13
CA VAL A 211 -9.31 40.21 -16.74
C VAL A 211 -9.70 38.84 -17.31
N ALA A 212 -10.98 38.47 -17.31
CA ALA A 212 -11.47 37.24 -17.93
C ALA A 212 -11.09 37.14 -19.42
N THR A 213 -11.19 38.24 -20.17
CA THR A 213 -10.77 38.29 -21.58
C THR A 213 -9.27 38.03 -21.72
N ARG A 214 -8.45 38.56 -20.81
CA ARG A 214 -6.99 38.33 -20.81
C ARG A 214 -6.65 36.88 -20.46
N VAL A 215 -7.39 36.28 -19.52
CA VAL A 215 -7.28 34.86 -19.15
C VAL A 215 -7.56 33.97 -20.36
N GLY A 216 -8.65 34.23 -21.10
CA GLY A 216 -9.01 33.47 -22.31
C GLY A 216 -7.93 33.50 -23.41
N HIS A 217 -7.12 34.57 -23.47
CA HIS A 217 -5.96 34.67 -24.36
C HIS A 217 -4.65 34.10 -23.77
N GLY A 218 -4.72 33.44 -22.62
CA GLY A 218 -3.56 32.83 -21.95
C GLY A 218 -2.53 33.85 -21.46
N ARG A 219 -2.94 35.06 -21.07
CA ARG A 219 -2.02 36.09 -20.59
C ARG A 219 -1.62 35.85 -19.14
N SER A 220 -0.34 36.07 -18.81
CA SER A 220 0.10 36.16 -17.43
C SER A 220 -0.54 37.34 -16.71
N LEU A 221 -0.78 37.18 -15.41
CA LEU A 221 -1.43 38.15 -14.53
C LEU A 221 -0.56 38.39 -13.30
N PRO A 222 -0.77 39.50 -12.56
CA PRO A 222 -0.23 39.63 -11.21
C PRO A 222 -0.63 38.41 -10.37
N ALA A 223 0.30 37.90 -9.56
CA ALA A 223 0.03 36.78 -8.68
C ALA A 223 -0.93 37.18 -7.57
N TRP A 224 -1.80 36.25 -7.19
CA TRP A 224 -2.65 36.38 -6.01
C TRP A 224 -1.92 35.88 -4.76
N ASP A 225 -2.54 36.05 -3.60
CA ASP A 225 -1.98 35.57 -2.33
C ASP A 225 -1.88 34.04 -2.29
N GLY A 226 -0.86 33.54 -1.56
CA GLY A 226 -0.56 32.11 -1.43
C GLY A 226 0.33 31.54 -2.53
N ASP A 227 0.58 30.25 -2.54
CA ASP A 227 1.51 29.62 -3.52
C ASP A 227 0.81 29.09 -4.78
N GLY A 228 -0.52 29.16 -4.80
CA GLY A 228 -1.34 28.55 -5.84
C GLY A 228 -1.29 27.00 -5.80
N PRO A 229 -1.77 26.33 -6.86
CA PRO A 229 -2.42 26.93 -8.02
C PRO A 229 -3.76 27.58 -7.64
N TRP A 230 -4.22 28.52 -8.47
CA TRP A 230 -5.49 29.23 -8.30
C TRP A 230 -6.49 28.79 -9.37
N ALA A 231 -7.72 28.51 -8.93
CA ALA A 231 -8.85 28.31 -9.81
C ALA A 231 -9.45 29.68 -10.14
N VAL A 232 -9.18 30.20 -11.34
CA VAL A 232 -9.62 31.52 -11.78
C VAL A 232 -11.00 31.40 -12.42
N CYS A 233 -11.98 32.08 -11.85
CA CYS A 233 -13.38 32.04 -12.25
C CYS A 233 -13.88 33.42 -12.67
N ASP A 234 -14.92 33.47 -13.49
CA ASP A 234 -15.62 34.71 -13.80
C ASP A 234 -16.55 35.16 -12.65
N GLU A 235 -17.27 36.26 -12.87
CA GLU A 235 -18.24 36.81 -11.91
C GLU A 235 -19.44 35.88 -11.66
N ALA A 236 -19.74 34.95 -12.58
CA ALA A 236 -20.79 33.93 -12.41
C ALA A 236 -20.30 32.70 -11.62
N GLY A 237 -18.98 32.60 -11.40
CA GLY A 237 -18.34 31.49 -10.69
C GLY A 237 -17.90 30.35 -11.61
N ASP A 238 -17.99 30.52 -12.93
CA ASP A 238 -17.56 29.53 -13.91
C ASP A 238 -16.04 29.56 -14.07
N LEU A 239 -15.42 28.37 -14.13
CA LEU A 239 -13.98 28.25 -14.22
C LEU A 239 -13.47 28.67 -15.61
N LEU A 240 -12.57 29.66 -15.62
CA LEU A 240 -11.91 30.14 -16.83
C LEU A 240 -10.53 29.50 -17.05
N ALA A 241 -9.77 29.31 -15.98
CA ALA A 241 -8.40 28.79 -16.07
C ALA A 241 -7.87 28.32 -14.71
N VAL A 242 -6.80 27.52 -14.76
CA VAL A 242 -5.94 27.26 -13.61
C VAL A 242 -4.65 28.03 -13.80
N TYR A 243 -4.31 28.87 -12.83
CA TYR A 243 -3.06 29.62 -12.82
C TYR A 243 -2.09 29.03 -11.81
N GLU A 244 -0.81 29.02 -12.17
CA GLU A 244 0.30 28.64 -11.31
C GLU A 244 1.22 29.82 -11.08
N ARG A 245 1.90 29.82 -9.94
CA ARG A 245 2.90 30.81 -9.61
C ARG A 245 4.08 30.71 -10.58
N ALA A 246 4.40 31.82 -11.23
CA ALA A 246 5.56 31.94 -12.13
C ALA A 246 6.74 32.65 -11.46
N SER A 247 6.44 33.66 -10.63
CA SER A 247 7.40 34.37 -9.80
C SER A 247 6.70 34.90 -8.54
N ALA A 248 7.40 35.69 -7.71
CA ALA A 248 6.79 36.35 -6.55
C ALA A 248 5.60 37.26 -6.95
N GLU A 249 5.69 37.92 -8.11
CA GLU A 249 4.71 38.93 -8.55
C GLU A 249 3.81 38.45 -9.69
N LEU A 250 4.13 37.35 -10.36
CA LEU A 250 3.43 36.90 -11.57
C LEU A 250 2.90 35.47 -11.44
N ALA A 251 1.69 35.29 -11.95
CA ALA A 251 1.07 34.00 -12.22
C ALA A 251 0.91 33.80 -13.73
N LYS A 252 1.04 32.54 -14.16
CA LYS A 252 0.86 32.15 -15.57
C LYS A 252 -0.25 31.10 -15.67
N PRO A 253 -0.99 31.05 -16.78
CA PRO A 253 -1.96 29.98 -16.98
C PRO A 253 -1.23 28.65 -17.15
N ALA A 254 -1.61 27.67 -16.34
CA ALA A 254 -1.24 26.26 -16.54
C ALA A 254 -2.20 25.59 -17.52
N VAL A 255 -3.50 25.91 -17.38
CA VAL A 255 -4.58 25.44 -18.25
C VAL A 255 -5.56 26.58 -18.44
N VAL A 256 -5.98 26.83 -19.69
CA VAL A 256 -7.09 27.73 -20.02
C VAL A 256 -8.25 26.87 -20.49
N ILE A 257 -9.45 27.14 -19.96
CA ILE A 257 -10.68 26.49 -20.39
C ILE A 257 -11.20 27.28 -21.61
N PRO A 258 -11.29 26.64 -22.79
CA PRO A 258 -11.86 27.30 -23.96
C PRO A 258 -13.31 27.70 -23.67
N ALA A 259 -13.70 28.90 -24.07
CA ALA A 259 -15.11 29.26 -24.13
C ALA A 259 -15.82 28.26 -25.07
N ALA A 260 -16.99 27.78 -24.63
CA ALA A 260 -17.82 26.85 -25.40
C ALA A 260 -18.39 27.51 -26.67
#